data_AF-A0A518LIW2-F1
#
_entry.id   AF-A0A518LIW2-F1
#
_cell.length_a   1.000
_cell.length_b   1.000
_cell.length_c   1.000
_cell.angle_alpha   90.00
_cell.angle_beta   90.00
_cell.angle_gamma   90.00
#
_symmetry.space_group_name_H-M   'P 1'
#
loop_
_entity.id
_entity.type
_entity.pdbx_description
1 polymer ?
#
loop_
_entity_poly.entity_id
_entity_poly.type
_entity_poly.pdbx_seq_one_letter_code
_entity_poly.pdbx_strand_id
1 'polypeptide(L)'
;MDSQWKIFEVFHQSARGEPHVHVGSVHAPDGDTALMLAKEQFGRRQACVNIWVVAASAIVATSYDDADMFEHATDKSYREAFGYETTKRAKLAGDAEEI
;
A
#
# COMPACT_ATOMS: atom_id res chain seq x y z
N MET A 1 -25.71 22.31 23.59
CA MET A 1 -26.09 20.90 23.39
C MET A 1 -25.33 20.44 22.16
N ASP A 2 -24.06 20.11 22.33
CA ASP A 2 -23.26 19.57 21.24
C ASP A 2 -23.62 18.10 21.12
N SER A 3 -24.51 17.79 20.17
CA SER A 3 -24.69 16.41 19.70
C SER A 3 -23.35 16.01 19.08
N GLN A 4 -22.43 15.52 19.90
CA GLN A 4 -21.10 15.08 19.50
C GLN A 4 -21.26 13.82 18.63
N TRP A 5 -21.57 14.04 17.36
CA TRP A 5 -21.67 12.98 16.37
C TRP A 5 -20.33 12.29 16.27
N LYS A 6 -20.38 10.95 16.21
CA LYS A 6 -19.18 10.13 16.11
C LYS A 6 -18.58 10.30 14.72
N ILE A 7 -17.26 10.26 14.66
CA ILE A 7 -16.52 10.30 13.40
C ILE A 7 -16.39 8.87 12.88
N PHE A 8 -16.71 8.68 11.60
CA PHE A 8 -16.51 7.45 10.87
C PHE A 8 -15.57 7.69 9.70
N GLU A 9 -14.53 6.88 9.59
CA GLU A 9 -13.66 6.84 8.42
C GLU A 9 -14.32 6.00 7.33
N VAL A 10 -14.25 6.49 6.09
CA VAL A 10 -14.92 5.91 4.93
C VAL A 10 -13.89 5.35 3.97
N PHE A 11 -14.13 4.12 3.52
CA PHE A 11 -13.31 3.45 2.52
C PHE A 11 -14.17 2.99 1.36
N HIS A 12 -13.76 3.27 0.13
CA HIS A 12 -14.49 2.87 -1.08
C HIS A 12 -13.70 1.86 -1.92
N GLN A 13 -14.40 1.01 -2.65
CA GLN A 13 -13.83 0.10 -3.62
C GLN A 13 -14.33 0.48 -5.02
N SER A 14 -13.42 0.78 -5.93
CA SER A 14 -13.77 1.24 -7.29
C SER A 14 -14.23 0.10 -8.21
N ALA A 15 -13.55 -1.06 -8.14
CA ALA A 15 -13.95 -2.28 -8.85
C ALA A 15 -13.84 -3.54 -7.98
N ARG A 16 -14.60 -4.59 -8.33
CA ARG A 16 -14.61 -5.85 -7.56
C ARG A 16 -13.22 -6.49 -7.59
N GLY A 17 -12.64 -6.69 -6.41
CA GLY A 17 -11.31 -7.31 -6.24
C GLY A 17 -10.18 -6.31 -6.04
N GLU A 18 -10.44 -5.01 -6.19
CA GLU A 18 -9.50 -3.96 -5.78
C GLU A 18 -9.55 -3.73 -4.26
N PRO A 19 -8.48 -3.23 -3.63
CA PRO A 19 -8.52 -2.87 -2.22
C PRO A 19 -9.50 -1.72 -1.96
N HIS A 20 -10.08 -1.70 -0.77
CA HIS A 20 -10.78 -0.52 -0.27
C HIS A 20 -9.77 0.58 0.03
N VAL A 21 -9.99 1.77 -0.51
CA VAL A 21 -9.14 2.95 -0.34
C VAL A 21 -9.85 3.96 0.56
N HIS A 22 -9.12 4.56 1.49
CA HIS A 22 -9.66 5.62 2.35
C HIS A 22 -9.96 6.88 1.51
N VAL A 23 -11.16 7.44 1.69
CA VAL A 23 -11.61 8.63 0.92
C VAL A 23 -11.92 9.84 1.79
N GLY A 24 -12.03 9.66 3.11
CA GLY A 24 -12.34 10.72 4.05
C GLY A 24 -13.20 10.23 5.21
N SER A 25 -13.81 11.17 5.91
CA SER A 25 -14.59 10.92 7.12
C SER A 25 -15.97 11.58 7.09
N VAL A 26 -16.90 11.04 7.86
CA VAL A 26 -18.26 11.56 8.05
C VAL A 26 -18.63 11.58 9.53
N HIS A 27 -19.50 12.51 9.91
CA HIS A 27 -20.06 12.58 11.25
C HIS A 27 -21.46 11.96 11.25
N ALA A 28 -21.68 10.97 12.12
CA ALA A 28 -22.96 10.27 12.23
C ALA A 28 -23.22 9.77 13.66
N PRO A 29 -24.49 9.54 14.04
CA PRO A 29 -24.83 8.93 15.32
C PRO A 29 -24.48 7.43 15.38
N ASP A 30 -24.59 6.72 14.25
CA ASP A 30 -24.41 5.28 14.11
C ASP A 30 -23.86 4.89 12.72
N GLY A 31 -23.54 3.60 12.55
CA GLY A 31 -22.93 3.07 11.33
C GLY A 31 -23.86 3.05 10.10
N ASP A 32 -25.16 2.79 10.29
CA ASP A 32 -26.13 2.78 9.20
C ASP A 32 -26.30 4.19 8.60
N THR A 33 -26.41 5.19 9.48
CA THR A 33 -26.45 6.60 9.09
C THR A 33 -25.14 7.02 8.43
N ALA A 34 -23.99 6.57 8.96
CA ALA A 34 -22.68 6.83 8.36
C ALA A 34 -22.59 6.26 6.93
N LEU A 35 -23.09 5.04 6.68
CA LEU A 35 -23.11 4.44 5.34
C LEU A 35 -23.95 5.26 4.36
N MET A 36 -25.12 5.73 4.79
CA MET A 36 -25.98 6.56 3.95
C MET A 36 -25.27 7.87 3.56
N LEU A 37 -24.68 8.56 4.54
CA LEU A 37 -23.94 9.81 4.30
C LEU A 37 -22.70 9.58 3.43
N ALA A 38 -21.95 8.50 3.68
CA ALA A 38 -20.78 8.13 2.89
C ALA A 38 -21.15 7.87 1.42
N LYS A 39 -22.24 7.16 1.17
CA LYS A 39 -22.75 6.91 -0.19
C LYS A 39 -23.10 8.21 -0.91
N GLU A 40 -23.79 9.13 -0.24
CA GLU A 40 -24.17 10.42 -0.83
C GLU A 40 -22.96 11.33 -1.09
N GLN A 41 -21.99 11.35 -0.19
CA GLN A 41 -20.83 12.22 -0.27
C GLN A 41 -19.77 11.71 -1.26
N PHE A 42 -19.51 10.39 -1.29
CA PHE A 42 -18.39 9.80 -2.03
C PHE A 42 -18.83 8.92 -3.22
N GLY A 43 -20.08 8.45 -3.25
CA GLY A 43 -20.57 7.53 -4.29
C GLY A 43 -21.09 8.18 -5.57
N ARG A 44 -21.21 9.52 -5.64
CA ARG A 44 -21.92 10.20 -6.74
C ARG A 44 -21.10 10.46 -8.01
N ARG A 45 -19.76 10.45 -7.95
CA ARG A 45 -18.90 10.89 -9.08
C ARG A 45 -17.87 9.86 -9.54
N GLN A 46 -17.71 8.75 -8.84
CA GLN A 46 -16.73 7.72 -9.16
C GLN A 46 -17.42 6.36 -9.17
N ALA A 47 -16.94 5.45 -10.01
CA ALA A 47 -17.36 4.06 -9.94
C ALA A 47 -17.07 3.54 -8.53
N CYS A 48 -18.10 3.05 -7.84
CA CYS A 48 -18.01 2.56 -6.48
C CYS A 48 -18.87 1.31 -6.36
N VAL A 49 -18.24 0.17 -6.14
CA VAL A 49 -18.91 -1.13 -6.02
C VAL A 49 -19.17 -1.55 -4.58
N ASN A 50 -18.41 -1.00 -3.63
CA ASN A 50 -18.52 -1.31 -2.21
C ASN A 50 -18.02 -0.14 -1.34
N ILE A 51 -18.63 0.07 -0.17
CA ILE A 51 -18.24 1.09 0.81
C ILE A 51 -18.20 0.46 2.19
N TRP A 52 -17.13 0.75 2.92
CA TRP A 52 -17.00 0.46 4.35
C TRP A 52 -16.98 1.76 5.15
N VAL A 53 -17.55 1.69 6.34
CA VAL A 53 -17.42 2.73 7.36
C VAL A 53 -16.92 2.09 8.64
N VAL A 54 -15.99 2.77 9.31
CA VAL A 54 -15.41 2.32 10.57
C VAL A 54 -15.40 3.50 11.52
N ALA A 55 -15.87 3.30 12.76
CA ALA A 55 -15.77 4.35 13.76
C ALA A 55 -14.29 4.72 13.98
N ALA A 56 -13.94 6.00 13.94
CA ALA A 56 -12.55 6.45 14.09
C ALA A 56 -11.92 5.93 15.40
N SER A 57 -12.73 5.80 16.46
CA SER A 57 -12.31 5.24 17.75
C SER A 57 -11.94 3.75 17.72
N ALA A 58 -12.28 3.03 16.65
CA ALA A 58 -11.93 1.62 16.48
C ALA A 58 -10.65 1.41 15.67
N ILE A 59 -10.08 2.48 15.10
CA ILE A 59 -8.83 2.43 14.34
C ILE A 59 -7.66 2.59 15.31
N VAL A 60 -6.73 1.64 15.26
CA VAL A 60 -5.48 1.69 16.02
C VAL A 60 -4.35 1.90 15.03
N ALA A 61 -3.55 2.93 15.25
CA ALA A 61 -2.39 3.26 14.43
C ALA A 61 -1.11 3.20 15.28
N THR A 62 0.01 2.86 14.65
CA THR A 62 1.35 2.99 15.24
C THR A 62 1.73 4.46 15.38
N SER A 63 2.67 4.78 16.28
CA SER A 63 3.25 6.13 16.29
C SER A 63 4.11 6.33 15.05
N TYR A 64 4.27 7.59 14.63
CA TYR A 64 5.26 7.94 13.60
C TYR A 64 6.70 7.77 14.10
N ASP A 65 6.89 7.77 15.43
CA ASP A 65 8.19 7.55 16.05
C ASP A 65 8.66 6.08 15.95
N ASP A 66 7.74 5.13 15.72
CA ASP A 66 8.02 3.69 15.61
C ASP A 66 8.40 3.28 14.16
N ALA A 67 9.00 4.21 13.40
CA ALA A 67 9.34 3.99 12.00
C ALA A 67 10.38 2.86 11.80
N ASP A 68 11.22 2.63 12.81
CA ASP A 68 12.24 1.58 12.87
C ASP A 68 11.65 0.16 12.76
N MET A 69 10.39 -0.04 13.19
CA MET A 69 9.68 -1.32 13.06
C MET A 69 9.54 -1.81 11.61
N PHE A 70 9.59 -0.90 10.64
CA PHE A 70 9.41 -1.19 9.22
C PHE A 70 10.74 -1.28 8.46
N GLU A 71 11.87 -1.03 9.12
CA GLU A 71 13.19 -1.19 8.50
C GLU A 71 13.48 -2.67 8.21
N HIS A 72 13.80 -2.98 6.95
CA HIS A 72 14.13 -4.34 6.56
C HIS A 72 15.47 -4.77 7.17
N ALA A 73 15.42 -5.58 8.22
CA ALA A 73 16.58 -6.33 8.72
C ALA A 73 16.94 -7.44 7.72
N THR A 74 17.59 -7.11 6.60
CA THR A 74 18.48 -8.03 5.86
C THR A 74 19.07 -7.29 4.67
N ASP A 75 20.39 -7.10 4.72
CA ASP A 75 21.20 -7.04 3.51
C ASP A 75 20.96 -8.35 2.73
N LYS A 76 20.12 -8.28 1.69
CA LYS A 76 19.79 -9.40 0.81
C LYS A 76 20.73 -9.47 -0.39
N SER A 77 21.90 -8.81 -0.35
CA SER A 77 22.92 -8.90 -1.40
C SER A 77 23.32 -10.34 -1.72
N TYR A 78 23.23 -11.26 -0.75
CA TYR A 78 23.47 -12.70 -0.97
C TYR A 78 22.46 -13.38 -1.92
N ARG A 79 21.29 -12.77 -2.19
CA ARG A 79 20.29 -13.28 -3.14
C ARG A 79 20.48 -12.72 -4.56
N GLU A 80 21.37 -11.74 -4.74
CA GLU A 80 21.79 -11.29 -6.05
C GLU A 80 22.82 -12.28 -6.59
N ALA A 81 22.58 -12.84 -7.77
CA ALA A 81 23.54 -13.72 -8.40
C ALA A 81 24.80 -12.90 -8.75
N PHE A 82 25.87 -13.03 -7.95
CA PHE A 82 27.20 -12.69 -8.42
C PHE A 82 27.48 -13.60 -9.61
N GLY A 83 27.26 -13.06 -10.81
CA GLY A 83 27.45 -13.77 -12.06
C GLY A 83 28.84 -14.39 -12.11
N TYR A 84 28.93 -15.61 -12.61
CA TYR A 84 30.20 -16.27 -12.88
C TYR A 84 31.12 -15.31 -13.65
N GLU A 85 32.25 -14.90 -13.06
CA GLU A 85 33.35 -14.35 -13.82
C GLU A 85 33.87 -15.44 -14.76
N THR A 86 33.57 -15.32 -16.04
CA THR A 86 34.18 -16.16 -17.08
C THR A 86 35.60 -15.68 -17.35
N THR A 87 36.50 -15.94 -16.40
CA THR A 87 37.94 -15.94 -16.68
C THR A 87 38.27 -17.19 -17.51
N LYS A 88 37.97 -17.12 -18.81
CA LYS A 88 38.66 -17.93 -19.84
C LYS A 88 38.87 -17.12 -21.13
N ARG A 89 39.83 -16.20 -21.05
CA ARG A 89 40.72 -15.91 -22.19
C ARG A 89 42.17 -15.94 -21.70
N ALA A 90 42.62 -17.12 -21.33
CA ALA A 90 44.04 -17.44 -21.32
C ALA A 90 44.30 -18.43 -22.47
N LYS A 91 45.29 -18.09 -23.31
CA LYS A 91 45.86 -18.83 -24.46
C LYS A 91 45.08 -18.83 -25.77
N LEU A 92 45.26 -17.75 -26.53
CA LEU A 92 45.72 -17.85 -27.93
C LEU A 92 46.79 -16.78 -28.11
N ALA A 93 47.99 -17.08 -27.61
CA ALA A 93 49.21 -16.39 -28.00
C ALA A 93 50.03 -17.42 -28.78
N GLY A 94 50.48 -17.04 -29.97
CA GLY A 94 51.49 -17.73 -30.74
C GLY A 94 50.97 -18.48 -31.96
N ASP A 95 51.46 -18.04 -33.13
CA ASP A 95 51.61 -18.76 -34.39
C ASP A 95 50.49 -18.44 -35.42
N ALA A 96 50.71 -17.75 -36.54
CA ALA A 96 51.92 -17.22 -37.17
C ALA A 96 51.52 -16.19 -38.27
N GLU A 97 52.33 -15.14 -38.44
CA GLU A 97 52.36 -14.26 -39.63
C GLU A 97 53.78 -14.38 -40.24
N GLU A 98 53.84 -14.60 -41.56
CA GLU A 98 55.01 -14.58 -42.49
C GLU A 98 56.13 -15.64 -42.34
N ILE A 99 56.22 -16.62 -43.26
CA ILE A 99 56.92 -16.66 -44.58
C ILE A 99 56.21 -17.68 -45.48
#